data_AF-X6REK4-F1
#
_entry.id   AF-X6REK4-F1
#
_cell.length_a   1.000
_cell.length_b   1.000
_cell.length_c   1.000
_cell.angle_alpha   90.00
_cell.angle_beta   90.00
_cell.angle_gamma   90.00
#
_symmetry.space_group_name_H-M   'P 1'
#
loop_
_entity.id
_entity.type
_entity.pdbx_description
1 polymer ?
#
loop_
_entity_poly.entity_id
_entity_poly.type
_entity_poly.pdbx_seq_one_letter_code
_entity_poly.pdbx_strand_id
1 'polypeptide(L)'
;MSSEMLPAFIETSNVDKKQGINEDQEESQKPRLGEGCEPISKRQMKKLIKQKQWEEQRELRKQKRKEKRKRKKLERQCQMEPNSDGHDRKRVRRDVVHSTLRLIIDCSFDHLMVLKDIKKLHKQIQRCYAENRRALHPVQFYLTSHGGQLKKNMDENDKGWVNWKDIHIKPEHYSELIKKEDLIYLTSDSPNILKELDESKAYVI
;
A
#
# COMPACT_ATOMS: atom_id res chain seq x y z
N MET A 1 -38.84 -63.82 14.51
CA MET A 1 -37.80 -64.12 13.52
C MET A 1 -36.60 -63.25 13.90
N SER A 2 -35.91 -63.49 15.02
CA SER A 2 -34.91 -64.58 15.23
C SER A 2 -33.83 -64.49 14.15
N SER A 3 -32.52 -64.48 14.33
CA SER A 3 -31.55 -64.76 15.40
C SER A 3 -30.19 -64.37 14.74
N GLU A 4 -29.32 -63.54 15.33
CA GLU A 4 -28.12 -63.95 16.09
C GLU A 4 -26.96 -64.57 15.25
N MET A 5 -25.72 -64.15 15.61
CA MET A 5 -24.41 -64.83 15.46
C MET A 5 -23.43 -64.48 14.28
N LEU A 6 -22.28 -63.91 14.69
CA LEU A 6 -20.90 -64.12 14.17
C LEU A 6 -20.37 -65.52 14.63
N PRO A 7 -19.09 -65.97 14.48
CA PRO A 7 -17.93 -65.62 13.62
C PRO A 7 -17.22 -66.88 12.99
N ALA A 8 -16.09 -66.72 12.27
CA ALA A 8 -14.87 -67.58 12.27
C ALA A 8 -13.99 -67.24 11.03
N PHE A 9 -12.78 -66.69 11.14
CA PHE A 9 -11.49 -67.35 11.40
C PHE A 9 -11.21 -68.61 10.54
N ILE A 10 -10.36 -68.44 9.52
CA ILE A 10 -9.45 -69.50 9.04
C ILE A 10 -8.08 -68.84 8.84
N GLU A 11 -7.17 -69.15 9.75
CA GLU A 11 -5.72 -69.14 9.51
C GLU A 11 -5.35 -70.39 8.73
N THR A 12 -4.49 -70.25 7.71
CA THR A 12 -3.47 -71.26 7.42
C THR A 12 -2.14 -70.58 7.06
N SER A 13 -1.20 -70.78 7.97
CA SER A 13 0.27 -70.85 7.82
C SER A 13 0.69 -71.71 6.60
N ASN A 14 1.90 -71.72 6.03
CA ASN A 14 3.23 -71.29 6.47
C ASN A 14 4.24 -71.49 5.30
N VAL A 15 5.41 -70.85 5.44
CA VAL A 15 6.78 -71.38 5.14
C VAL A 15 7.35 -71.32 3.71
N ASP A 16 8.26 -70.35 3.59
CA ASP A 16 9.67 -70.40 3.16
C ASP A 16 10.10 -70.80 1.74
N LYS A 17 10.79 -69.85 1.11
CA LYS A 17 12.16 -70.12 0.61
C LYS A 17 13.03 -68.86 0.64
N LYS A 18 14.01 -68.84 1.56
CA LYS A 18 15.17 -67.94 1.58
C LYS A 18 16.21 -68.36 0.55
N GLN A 19 16.91 -67.36 0.01
CA GLN A 19 18.34 -67.26 -0.38
C GLN A 19 18.44 -66.31 -1.59
N GLY A 20 19.32 -65.32 -1.68
CA GLY A 20 20.49 -64.99 -0.88
C GLY A 20 20.95 -63.55 -1.13
N ILE A 21 21.95 -63.18 -0.33
CA ILE A 21 22.62 -61.89 -0.16
C ILE A 21 23.41 -61.50 -1.41
N ASN A 22 23.40 -60.21 -1.77
CA ASN A 22 24.58 -59.53 -2.26
C ASN A 22 24.56 -58.07 -1.79
N GLU A 23 25.58 -57.73 -1.01
CA GLU A 23 25.95 -56.38 -0.61
C GLU A 23 26.53 -55.66 -1.83
N ASP A 24 26.07 -54.44 -2.10
CA ASP A 24 26.90 -53.44 -2.77
C ASP A 24 26.64 -52.09 -2.11
N GLN A 25 27.70 -51.60 -1.46
CA GLN A 25 27.83 -50.25 -0.95
C GLN A 25 28.08 -49.31 -2.12
N GLU A 26 27.20 -48.32 -2.34
CA GLU A 26 27.57 -47.10 -3.05
C GLU A 26 27.29 -45.88 -2.18
N GLU A 27 28.37 -45.43 -1.55
CA GLU A 27 28.53 -44.17 -0.86
C GLU A 27 28.89 -43.08 -1.89
N SER A 28 28.00 -42.09 -2.11
CA SER A 28 28.28 -40.75 -2.69
C SER A 28 26.96 -40.13 -3.21
N GLN A 29 26.56 -38.88 -3.02
CA GLN A 29 27.16 -37.63 -2.56
C GLN A 29 26.01 -36.70 -2.11
N LYS A 30 26.16 -36.02 -0.97
CA LYS A 30 25.31 -34.86 -0.63
C LYS A 30 25.71 -33.67 -1.51
N PRO A 31 24.77 -32.93 -2.14
CA PRO A 31 25.11 -31.71 -2.84
C PRO A 31 25.62 -30.67 -1.84
N ARG A 32 26.88 -30.24 -2.01
CA ARG A 32 27.46 -29.11 -1.28
C ARG A 32 26.79 -27.83 -1.75
N LEU A 33 25.96 -27.23 -0.90
CA LEU A 33 25.46 -25.87 -1.09
C LEU A 33 26.50 -24.88 -0.55
N GLY A 34 27.20 -24.24 -1.48
CA GLY A 34 28.11 -23.13 -1.22
C GLY A 34 27.35 -21.82 -0.97
N GLU A 35 27.84 -21.12 0.06
CA GLU A 35 27.94 -19.67 0.23
C GLU A 35 26.66 -18.79 0.18
N GLY A 36 26.32 -18.25 1.36
CA GLY A 36 25.92 -16.85 1.46
C GLY A 36 24.46 -16.51 1.74
N CYS A 37 23.62 -17.44 2.22
CA CYS A 37 22.29 -17.10 2.69
C CYS A 37 22.22 -17.34 4.19
N GLU A 38 22.39 -16.28 5.00
CA GLU A 38 22.06 -16.38 6.41
C GLU A 38 20.63 -16.93 6.55
N PRO A 39 20.42 -18.00 7.34
CA PRO A 39 19.11 -18.61 7.47
C PRO A 39 18.17 -17.58 8.08
N ILE A 40 17.25 -17.07 7.25
CA ILE A 40 16.20 -16.13 7.63
C ILE A 40 15.58 -16.61 8.95
N SER A 41 15.69 -15.79 9.99
CA SER A 41 15.19 -16.14 11.32
C SER A 41 13.72 -16.56 11.23
N LYS A 42 13.30 -17.53 12.05
CA LYS A 42 11.90 -17.99 12.13
C LYS A 42 10.89 -16.82 12.19
N ARG A 43 11.27 -15.69 12.78
CA ARG A 43 10.46 -14.44 12.81
C ARG A 43 10.39 -13.73 11.46
N GLN A 44 11.52 -13.56 10.76
CA GLN A 44 11.57 -12.97 9.43
C GLN A 44 10.81 -13.83 8.42
N MET A 45 10.91 -15.16 8.51
CA MET A 45 10.18 -16.07 7.63
C MET A 45 8.66 -15.98 7.86
N LYS A 46 8.20 -15.95 9.12
CA LYS A 46 6.78 -15.69 9.44
C LYS A 46 6.30 -14.33 8.92
N LYS A 47 7.13 -13.28 8.98
CA LYS A 47 6.80 -11.95 8.44
C LYS A 47 6.65 -11.99 6.92
N LEU A 48 7.54 -12.70 6.22
CA LEU A 48 7.50 -12.86 4.76
C LEU A 48 6.25 -13.64 4.31
N ILE A 49 5.93 -14.74 4.99
CA ILE A 49 4.71 -15.52 4.72
C ILE A 49 3.46 -14.66 4.92
N LYS A 50 3.39 -13.91 6.03
CA LYS A 50 2.27 -13.00 6.30
C LYS A 50 2.15 -11.91 5.24
N GLN A 51 3.27 -11.39 4.74
CA GLN A 51 3.28 -10.40 3.66
C GLN A 51 2.77 -11.00 2.35
N LYS A 52 3.25 -12.18 1.94
CA LYS A 52 2.77 -12.90 0.75
C LYS A 52 1.27 -13.17 0.82
N GLN A 53 0.79 -13.74 1.93
CA GLN A 53 -0.65 -13.97 2.14
C GLN A 53 -1.46 -12.67 2.07
N TRP A 54 -0.94 -11.57 2.59
CA TRP A 54 -1.61 -10.26 2.50
C TRP A 54 -1.64 -9.74 1.06
N GLU A 55 -0.59 -9.95 0.29
CA GLU A 55 -0.51 -9.58 -1.13
C GLU A 55 -1.47 -10.42 -1.98
N GLU A 56 -1.52 -11.74 -1.79
CA GLU A 56 -2.46 -12.64 -2.44
C GLU A 56 -3.93 -12.26 -2.13
N GLN A 57 -4.22 -11.96 -0.86
CA GLN A 57 -5.55 -11.51 -0.46
C GLN A 57 -5.88 -10.08 -0.89
N ARG A 58 -4.96 -9.34 -1.53
CA ARG A 58 -5.21 -7.94 -1.97
C ARG A 58 -6.38 -7.88 -2.96
N GLU A 59 -6.38 -8.73 -3.97
CA GLU A 59 -7.43 -8.72 -5.01
C GLU A 59 -8.77 -9.21 -4.45
N LEU A 60 -8.79 -10.25 -3.62
CA LEU A 60 -10.01 -10.71 -2.94
C LEU A 60 -10.63 -9.59 -2.08
N ARG A 61 -9.80 -8.84 -1.34
CA ARG A 61 -10.26 -7.70 -0.52
C ARG A 61 -10.78 -6.56 -1.39
N LYS A 62 -10.18 -6.34 -2.56
CA LYS A 62 -10.64 -5.35 -3.54
C LYS A 62 -12.00 -5.74 -4.12
N GLN A 63 -12.21 -7.02 -4.44
CA GLN A 63 -13.51 -7.55 -4.89
C GLN A 63 -14.58 -7.43 -3.81
N LYS A 64 -14.32 -7.91 -2.59
CA LYS A 64 -15.26 -7.76 -1.45
C LYS A 64 -15.64 -6.30 -1.19
N ARG A 65 -14.68 -5.37 -1.31
CA ARG A 65 -14.94 -3.92 -1.20
C ARG A 65 -15.83 -3.41 -2.35
N LYS A 66 -15.63 -3.87 -3.59
CA LYS A 66 -16.48 -3.53 -4.74
C LYS A 66 -17.91 -4.03 -4.55
N GLU A 67 -18.08 -5.28 -4.13
CA GLU A 67 -19.39 -5.88 -3.87
C GLU A 67 -20.13 -5.16 -2.74
N LYS A 68 -19.47 -4.90 -1.61
CA LYS A 68 -20.05 -4.12 -0.50
C LYS A 68 -20.46 -2.71 -0.92
N ARG A 69 -19.71 -2.08 -1.84
CA ARG A 69 -20.09 -0.77 -2.44
C ARG A 69 -21.31 -0.90 -3.35
N LYS A 70 -21.41 -1.94 -4.18
CA LYS A 70 -22.59 -2.21 -5.02
C LYS A 70 -23.83 -2.44 -4.16
N ARG A 71 -23.73 -3.27 -3.12
CA ARG A 71 -24.82 -3.55 -2.18
C ARG A 71 -25.33 -2.28 -1.51
N LYS A 72 -24.44 -1.47 -0.94
CA LYS A 72 -24.81 -0.16 -0.36
C LYS A 72 -25.41 0.82 -1.36
N LYS A 73 -25.02 0.74 -2.65
CA LYS A 73 -25.62 1.58 -3.70
C LYS A 73 -27.06 1.14 -3.98
N LEU A 74 -27.31 -0.17 -4.06
CA LEU A 74 -28.63 -0.75 -4.27
C LEU A 74 -29.56 -0.48 -3.08
N GLU A 75 -29.08 -0.69 -1.84
CA GLU A 75 -29.80 -0.34 -0.60
C GLU A 75 -30.26 1.13 -0.60
N ARG A 76 -29.38 2.05 -1.00
CA ARG A 76 -29.72 3.49 -1.13
C ARG A 76 -30.73 3.76 -2.23
N GLN A 77 -30.70 3.00 -3.32
CA GLN A 77 -31.60 3.18 -4.46
C GLN A 77 -33.01 2.68 -4.15
N CYS A 78 -33.14 1.62 -3.34
CA CYS A 78 -34.43 1.13 -2.86
C CYS A 78 -35.05 2.00 -1.75
N GLN A 79 -34.26 2.84 -1.07
CA GLN A 79 -34.72 3.74 0.00
C GLN A 79 -35.04 5.17 -0.45
N MET A 80 -34.89 5.50 -1.75
CA MET A 80 -35.24 6.85 -2.23
C MET A 80 -36.73 6.91 -2.59
N GLU A 81 -37.49 7.69 -1.84
CA GLU A 81 -38.84 8.14 -2.22
C GLU A 81 -38.78 8.95 -3.53
N PRO A 82 -39.77 8.84 -4.43
CA PRO A 82 -39.71 9.39 -5.79
C PRO A 82 -39.72 10.93 -5.89
N ASN A 83 -39.83 11.66 -4.77
CA ASN A 83 -39.89 13.13 -4.72
C ASN A 83 -38.67 13.81 -4.08
N SER A 84 -37.56 13.12 -3.86
CA SER A 84 -36.31 13.78 -3.47
C SER A 84 -35.49 14.05 -4.74
N ASP A 85 -35.47 15.31 -5.19
CA ASP A 85 -34.63 15.81 -6.28
C ASP A 85 -33.22 15.20 -6.20
N GLY A 86 -32.95 14.26 -7.10
CA GLY A 86 -31.71 13.47 -7.17
C GLY A 86 -30.48 14.27 -7.58
N HIS A 87 -30.51 15.59 -7.45
CA HIS A 87 -29.45 16.51 -7.87
C HIS A 87 -28.45 16.86 -6.76
N ASP A 88 -28.66 16.36 -5.53
CA ASP A 88 -27.96 16.83 -4.33
C ASP A 88 -26.61 16.15 -4.02
N ARG A 89 -25.87 15.71 -5.04
CA ARG A 89 -24.49 15.19 -4.85
C ARG A 89 -23.43 15.79 -5.77
N LYS A 90 -23.81 16.60 -6.74
CA LYS A 90 -22.84 17.54 -7.30
C LYS A 90 -22.65 18.58 -6.21
N ARG A 91 -21.60 18.39 -5.38
CA ARG A 91 -21.19 19.37 -4.37
C ARG A 91 -21.35 20.74 -5.03
N VAL A 92 -22.16 21.60 -4.42
CA VAL A 92 -22.29 22.99 -4.84
C VAL A 92 -20.87 23.48 -5.08
N ARG A 93 -20.59 23.79 -6.35
CA ARG A 93 -19.27 24.22 -6.79
C ARG A 93 -19.17 25.62 -6.23
N ARG A 94 -18.71 25.74 -4.98
CA ARG A 94 -18.50 27.02 -4.33
C ARG A 94 -17.53 27.79 -5.20
N ASP A 95 -17.73 29.09 -5.31
CA ASP A 95 -16.71 29.94 -5.91
C ASP A 95 -15.47 29.87 -5.00
N VAL A 96 -14.43 29.19 -5.45
CA VAL A 96 -13.26 28.87 -4.62
C VAL A 96 -12.16 29.87 -4.94
N VAL A 97 -11.92 30.78 -4.00
CA VAL A 97 -10.80 31.72 -4.05
C VAL A 97 -9.54 30.99 -3.56
N HIS A 98 -8.60 30.77 -4.47
CA HIS A 98 -7.31 30.14 -4.15
C HIS A 98 -6.40 31.12 -3.45
N SER A 99 -5.62 30.64 -2.48
CA SER A 99 -4.51 31.42 -1.92
C SER A 99 -3.33 31.40 -2.89
N THR A 100 -2.55 32.48 -2.90
CA THR A 100 -1.29 32.54 -3.66
C THR A 100 -0.14 31.80 -2.96
N LEU A 101 -0.34 31.41 -1.69
CA LEU A 101 0.66 30.70 -0.90
C LEU A 101 1.08 29.41 -1.59
N ARG A 102 2.39 29.18 -1.67
CA ARG A 102 2.98 27.96 -2.22
C ARG A 102 3.33 27.02 -1.08
N LEU A 103 2.80 25.80 -1.12
CA LEU A 103 3.12 24.76 -0.13
C LEU A 103 3.77 23.58 -0.85
N ILE A 104 5.00 23.25 -0.46
CA ILE A 104 5.86 22.27 -1.13
C ILE A 104 6.08 21.11 -0.18
N ILE A 105 5.87 19.89 -0.65
CA ILE A 105 6.35 18.67 0.01
C ILE A 105 7.68 18.29 -0.64
N ASP A 106 8.76 18.35 0.11
CA ASP A 106 10.08 17.92 -0.35
C ASP A 106 10.19 16.38 -0.29
N CYS A 107 10.25 15.73 -1.45
CA CYS A 107 10.42 14.29 -1.57
C CYS A 107 11.87 13.85 -1.82
N SER A 108 12.87 14.71 -1.56
CA SER A 108 14.30 14.40 -1.74
C SER A 108 14.82 13.27 -0.83
N PHE A 109 14.09 12.94 0.24
CA PHE A 109 14.45 11.94 1.24
C PHE A 109 13.99 10.49 0.92
N ASP A 110 13.63 10.18 -0.33
CA ASP A 110 13.14 8.85 -0.75
C ASP A 110 14.07 7.70 -0.32
N HIS A 111 15.38 7.91 -0.45
CA HIS A 111 16.42 6.92 -0.13
C HIS A 111 16.58 6.63 1.37
N LEU A 112 16.11 7.53 2.24
CA LEU A 112 16.14 7.34 3.70
C LEU A 112 14.96 6.50 4.21
N MET A 113 13.95 6.26 3.38
CA MET A 113 12.74 5.56 3.78
C MET A 113 12.71 4.12 3.28
N VAL A 114 12.30 3.21 4.15
CA VAL A 114 11.93 1.85 3.75
C VAL A 114 10.57 1.86 3.05
N LEU A 115 10.29 0.86 2.21
CA LEU A 115 9.03 0.76 1.44
C LEU A 115 7.74 0.88 2.29
N LYS A 116 7.78 0.46 3.56
CA LYS A 116 6.65 0.61 4.48
C LYS A 116 6.36 2.08 4.79
N ASP A 117 7.39 2.91 4.87
CA ASP A 117 7.29 4.35 5.16
C ASP A 117 6.97 5.14 3.90
N ILE A 118 7.53 4.76 2.74
CA ILE A 118 7.09 5.26 1.42
C ILE A 118 5.57 5.09 1.23
N LYS A 119 5.03 3.92 1.60
CA LYS A 119 3.57 3.68 1.55
C LYS A 119 2.77 4.55 2.53
N LYS A 120 3.37 4.98 3.64
CA LYS A 120 2.73 5.94 4.56
C LYS A 120 2.80 7.35 4.01
N LEU A 121 3.96 7.76 3.49
CA LEU A 121 4.16 9.06 2.84
C LEU A 121 3.18 9.25 1.68
N HIS A 122 3.03 8.26 0.79
CA HIS A 122 2.03 8.31 -0.28
C HIS A 122 0.61 8.53 0.27
N LYS A 123 0.22 7.84 1.35
CA LYS A 123 -1.10 8.07 1.98
C LYS A 123 -1.24 9.47 2.57
N GLN A 124 -0.17 10.03 3.14
CA GLN A 124 -0.17 11.40 3.65
C GLN A 124 -0.31 12.41 2.51
N ILE A 125 0.41 12.23 1.41
CA ILE A 125 0.26 13.06 0.19
C ILE A 125 -1.18 13.00 -0.34
N GLN A 126 -1.77 11.79 -0.44
CA GLN A 126 -3.18 11.64 -0.83
C GLN A 126 -4.12 12.40 0.11
N ARG A 127 -3.82 12.41 1.42
CA ARG A 127 -4.59 13.15 2.41
C ARG A 127 -4.44 14.66 2.20
N CYS A 128 -3.22 15.17 2.05
CA CYS A 128 -2.96 16.59 1.81
C CYS A 128 -3.67 17.07 0.54
N TYR A 129 -3.58 16.31 -0.56
CA TYR A 129 -4.28 16.62 -1.80
C TYR A 129 -5.80 16.67 -1.63
N ALA A 130 -6.37 15.66 -0.96
CA ALA A 130 -7.81 15.59 -0.72
C ALA A 130 -8.32 16.73 0.17
N GLU A 131 -7.53 17.18 1.15
CA GLU A 131 -7.87 18.31 2.01
C GLU A 131 -7.70 19.64 1.29
N ASN A 132 -6.63 19.84 0.50
CA ASN A 132 -6.44 21.06 -0.29
C ASN A 132 -7.61 21.30 -1.25
N ARG A 133 -8.05 20.24 -1.94
CA ARG A 133 -9.23 20.26 -2.84
C ARG A 133 -10.56 20.59 -2.14
N ARG A 134 -10.59 20.58 -0.81
CA ARG A 134 -11.78 20.85 0.02
C ARG A 134 -11.62 22.10 0.89
N ALA A 135 -10.44 22.71 0.89
CA ALA A 135 -10.13 23.89 1.67
C ALA A 135 -10.98 25.07 1.21
N LEU A 136 -11.21 26.01 2.13
CA LEU A 136 -11.84 27.29 1.79
C LEU A 136 -10.94 28.10 0.85
N HIS A 137 -9.64 28.11 1.16
CA HIS A 137 -8.58 28.72 0.36
C HIS A 137 -7.53 27.67 0.00
N PRO A 138 -7.70 26.93 -1.12
CA PRO A 138 -6.68 25.99 -1.57
C PRO A 138 -5.36 26.71 -1.88
N VAL A 139 -4.26 26.11 -1.46
CA VAL A 139 -2.90 26.63 -1.71
C VAL A 139 -2.37 26.09 -3.04
N GLN A 140 -1.36 26.77 -3.59
CA GLN A 140 -0.60 26.27 -4.73
C GLN A 140 0.27 25.09 -4.25
N PHE A 141 -0.19 23.88 -4.51
CA PHE A 141 0.37 22.67 -3.90
C PHE A 141 1.44 22.03 -4.78
N TYR A 142 2.64 21.80 -4.23
CA TYR A 142 3.81 21.28 -4.93
C TYR A 142 4.30 19.98 -4.31
N LEU A 143 4.80 19.10 -5.17
CA LEU A 143 5.51 17.88 -4.80
C LEU A 143 6.80 17.85 -5.63
N THR A 144 7.92 18.17 -4.99
CA THR A 144 9.23 18.32 -5.63
C THR A 144 10.11 17.10 -5.38
N SER A 145 11.18 16.94 -6.17
CA SER A 145 12.04 15.75 -6.12
C SER A 145 11.26 14.44 -6.28
N HIS A 146 10.19 14.47 -7.08
CA HIS A 146 9.34 13.30 -7.29
C HIS A 146 10.04 12.23 -8.12
N GLY A 147 10.47 11.15 -7.46
CA GLY A 147 11.16 10.05 -8.10
C GLY A 147 11.19 8.79 -7.25
N GLY A 148 12.21 7.95 -7.50
CA GLY A 148 12.56 6.83 -6.62
C GLY A 148 11.44 5.81 -6.34
N GLN A 149 11.39 5.35 -5.09
CA GLN A 149 10.40 4.39 -4.59
C GLN A 149 9.00 5.01 -4.51
N LEU A 150 8.89 6.30 -4.14
CA LEU A 150 7.62 7.02 -4.05
C LEU A 150 6.88 7.03 -5.40
N LYS A 151 7.58 7.44 -6.47
CA LYS A 151 7.00 7.48 -7.81
C LYS A 151 6.52 6.10 -8.26
N LYS A 152 7.36 5.06 -8.10
CA LYS A 152 6.98 3.67 -8.44
C LYS A 152 5.73 3.22 -7.68
N ASN A 153 5.67 3.52 -6.38
CA ASN A 153 4.52 3.18 -5.55
C ASN A 153 3.25 3.95 -5.94
N MET A 154 3.36 5.20 -6.41
CA MET A 154 2.24 5.97 -6.98
C MET A 154 1.79 5.41 -8.33
N ASP A 155 2.71 5.09 -9.24
CA ASP A 155 2.43 4.48 -10.54
C ASP A 155 1.68 3.14 -10.42
N GLU A 156 2.02 2.32 -9.42
CA GLU A 156 1.38 1.02 -9.21
C GLU A 156 0.00 1.13 -8.54
N ASN A 157 -0.11 1.96 -7.51
CA ASN A 157 -1.28 1.95 -6.61
C ASN A 157 -2.28 3.07 -6.89
N ASP A 158 -1.85 4.15 -7.54
CA ASP A 158 -2.67 5.32 -7.83
C ASP A 158 -2.35 5.93 -9.20
N LYS A 159 -2.53 5.14 -10.27
CA LYS A 159 -2.33 5.56 -11.68
C LYS A 159 -3.02 6.88 -12.07
N GLY A 160 -3.99 7.34 -11.27
CA GLY A 160 -4.68 8.60 -11.48
C GLY A 160 -3.90 9.83 -11.00
N TRP A 161 -2.74 9.66 -10.35
CA TRP A 161 -1.92 10.77 -9.84
C TRP A 161 -1.53 11.77 -10.93
N VAL A 162 -1.31 11.29 -12.16
CA VAL A 162 -1.03 12.13 -13.34
C VAL A 162 -2.19 13.05 -13.73
N ASN A 163 -3.41 12.73 -13.29
CA ASN A 163 -4.63 13.48 -13.58
C ASN A 163 -5.09 14.31 -12.37
N TRP A 164 -4.30 14.39 -11.31
CA TRP A 164 -4.62 15.26 -10.18
C TRP A 164 -4.60 16.72 -10.63
N LYS A 165 -5.61 17.48 -10.20
CA LYS A 165 -5.81 18.88 -10.58
C LYS A 165 -5.32 19.78 -9.47
N ASP A 166 -4.82 20.96 -9.81
CA ASP A 166 -4.41 21.97 -8.84
C ASP A 166 -3.26 21.46 -7.93
N ILE A 167 -2.34 20.69 -8.54
CA ILE A 167 -1.09 20.22 -7.92
C ILE A 167 0.05 20.24 -8.95
N HIS A 168 1.24 20.61 -8.50
CA HIS A 168 2.46 20.64 -9.30
C HIS A 168 3.40 19.50 -8.87
N ILE A 169 3.44 18.43 -9.66
CA ILE A 169 4.32 17.28 -9.40
C ILE A 169 5.55 17.41 -10.31
N LYS A 170 6.73 17.54 -9.69
CA LYS A 170 7.98 17.93 -10.35
C LYS A 170 9.13 17.00 -9.93
N PRO A 171 9.90 16.43 -10.87
CA PRO A 171 11.10 15.66 -10.54
C PRO A 171 12.25 16.55 -10.03
N GLU A 172 12.26 17.84 -10.34
CA GLU A 172 13.30 18.80 -9.96
C GLU A 172 13.24 19.12 -8.46
N HIS A 173 14.38 19.49 -7.86
CA HIS A 173 14.44 19.91 -6.46
C HIS A 173 13.83 21.31 -6.29
N TYR A 174 13.24 21.62 -5.13
CA TYR A 174 12.54 22.89 -4.91
C TYR A 174 13.44 24.12 -5.11
N SER A 175 14.74 23.98 -4.87
CA SER A 175 15.73 25.06 -5.07
C SER A 175 15.90 25.47 -6.54
N GLU A 176 15.55 24.61 -7.49
CA GLU A 176 15.63 24.89 -8.93
C GLU A 176 14.39 25.61 -9.44
N LEU A 177 13.27 25.46 -8.73
CA LEU A 177 11.95 25.95 -9.15
C LEU A 177 11.56 27.26 -8.48
N ILE A 178 12.04 27.50 -7.25
CA ILE A 178 11.62 28.60 -6.40
C ILE A 178 12.83 29.45 -6.00
N LYS A 179 12.66 30.77 -6.02
CA LYS A 179 13.69 31.71 -5.58
C LYS A 179 14.02 31.49 -4.11
N LYS A 180 15.31 31.53 -3.77
CA LYS A 180 15.81 31.31 -2.41
C LYS A 180 15.18 32.24 -1.37
N GLU A 181 14.95 33.50 -1.74
CA GLU A 181 14.36 34.53 -0.87
C GLU A 181 12.88 34.30 -0.53
N ASP A 182 12.20 33.43 -1.28
CA ASP A 182 10.80 33.09 -1.06
C ASP A 182 10.61 31.85 -0.19
N LEU A 183 11.68 31.09 0.04
CA LEU A 183 11.60 29.79 0.70
C LEU A 183 11.64 29.91 2.23
N ILE A 184 10.71 29.22 2.87
CA ILE A 184 10.65 29.04 4.33
C ILE A 184 10.51 27.53 4.61
N TYR A 185 11.56 26.91 5.17
CA TYR A 185 11.51 25.49 5.52
C TYR A 185 10.85 25.29 6.89
N LEU A 186 9.76 24.54 6.94
CA LEU A 186 9.05 24.18 8.17
C LEU A 186 9.74 22.98 8.82
N THR A 187 10.47 23.23 9.90
CA THR A 187 11.12 22.18 10.70
C THR A 187 10.92 22.44 12.19
N SER A 188 10.73 21.36 12.95
CA SER A 188 10.58 21.41 14.41
C SER A 188 11.85 21.90 15.12
N ASP A 189 13.01 21.76 14.48
CA ASP A 189 14.30 22.08 15.06
C ASP A 189 14.71 23.55 14.84
N SER A 190 13.86 24.33 14.16
CA SER A 190 14.09 25.76 13.93
C SER A 190 13.96 26.57 15.22
N PRO A 191 14.90 27.48 15.55
CA PRO A 191 14.75 28.40 16.68
C PRO A 191 13.70 29.50 16.41
N ASN A 192 13.28 29.68 15.15
CA ASN A 192 12.36 30.72 14.74
C ASN A 192 10.91 30.25 14.87
N ILE A 193 10.08 31.03 15.57
CA ILE A 193 8.64 30.74 15.74
C ILE A 193 7.84 31.43 14.63
N LEU A 194 7.12 30.63 13.84
CA LEU A 194 6.20 31.12 12.82
C LEU A 194 4.93 31.66 13.49
N LYS A 195 4.65 32.96 13.31
CA LYS A 195 3.47 33.63 13.89
C LYS A 195 2.33 33.77 12.89
N GLU A 196 2.65 34.12 11.65
CA GLU A 196 1.69 34.36 10.57
C GLU A 196 2.20 33.74 9.26
N LEU A 197 1.28 33.46 8.34
CA LEU A 197 1.59 32.95 7.01
C LEU A 197 1.58 34.09 5.99
N ASP A 198 2.69 34.28 5.29
CA ASP A 198 2.81 35.20 4.16
C ASP A 198 2.43 34.48 2.87
N GLU A 199 1.31 34.89 2.26
CA GLU A 199 0.79 34.28 1.03
C GLU A 199 1.68 34.48 -0.20
N SER A 200 2.71 35.35 -0.12
CA SER A 200 3.69 35.53 -1.19
C SER A 200 4.80 34.49 -1.14
N LYS A 201 5.00 33.82 0.01
CA LYS A 201 6.12 32.91 0.26
C LYS A 201 5.81 31.46 -0.11
N ALA A 202 6.87 30.65 -0.13
CA ALA A 202 6.85 29.24 -0.41
C ALA A 202 7.32 28.46 0.83
N TYR A 203 6.38 27.73 1.44
CA TYR A 203 6.63 26.93 2.62
C TYR A 203 6.96 25.49 2.24
N VAL A 204 8.08 24.97 2.73
CA VAL A 204 8.54 23.61 2.45
C VAL A 204 8.30 22.74 3.68
N ILE A 205 7.71 21.56 3.46
CA ILE A 205 7.53 20.46 4.43
C ILE A 205 8.49 19.34 4.07
#